data_AF-A0A2D6GR60-F1
#
_entry.id   AF-A0A2D6GR60-F1
#
_cell.length_a   1.000
_cell.length_b   1.000
_cell.length_c   1.000
_cell.angle_alpha   90.00
_cell.angle_beta   90.00
_cell.angle_gamma   90.00
#
_symmetry.space_group_name_H-M   'P 1'
#
loop_
_entity.id
_entity.type
_entity.pdbx_description
1 polymer ?
#
loop_
_entity_poly.entity_id
_entity_poly.type
_entity_poly.pdbx_seq_one_letter_code
_entity_poly.pdbx_strand_id
1 'polypeptide(L)'
;MRLIYLALAIIGTLVPWFLFADWFAGFGLAPQGFIAAAFANSVASAFTADVMISSLAFLLWSFLDARQMGVRHWWVVLPANFLVGLSLALPLYLWLREGERDKPVSA
;
A
#
# COMPACT_ATOMS: atom_id res chain seq x y z
N MET A 1 -10.60 9.67 -12.47
CA MET A 1 -10.76 8.87 -11.22
C MET A 1 -9.80 9.26 -10.10
N ARG A 2 -8.92 10.25 -10.32
CA ARG A 2 -7.84 10.66 -9.42
C ARG A 2 -8.26 10.95 -7.96
N LEU A 3 -9.32 11.74 -7.75
CA LEU A 3 -9.76 12.09 -6.38
C LEU A 3 -10.22 10.88 -5.57
N ILE A 4 -10.83 9.88 -6.21
CA ILE A 4 -11.26 8.64 -5.55
C ILE A 4 -10.04 7.87 -5.06
N TYR A 5 -8.99 7.74 -5.90
CA TYR A 5 -7.75 7.10 -5.50
C TYR A 5 -7.04 7.85 -4.37
N LEU A 6 -7.09 9.19 -4.35
CA LEU A 6 -6.56 9.97 -3.24
C LEU A 6 -7.33 9.69 -1.94
N ALA A 7 -8.66 9.68 -1.99
CA ALA A 7 -9.49 9.36 -0.83
C ALA A 7 -9.22 7.94 -0.31
N LEU A 8 -9.11 6.97 -1.22
CA LEU A 8 -8.76 5.59 -0.87
C LEU A 8 -7.36 5.47 -0.29
N ALA A 9 -6.38 6.25 -0.76
CA ALA A 9 -5.04 6.28 -0.17
C ALA A 9 -5.05 6.82 1.26
N ILE A 10 -5.85 7.86 1.53
CA ILE A 10 -6.04 8.41 2.88
C ILE A 10 -6.70 7.35 3.78
N ILE A 11 -7.81 6.76 3.35
CA ILE A 11 -8.53 5.73 4.11
C ILE A 11 -7.63 4.50 4.36
N GLY A 12 -6.94 4.04 3.32
CA GLY A 12 -6.00 2.91 3.36
C GLY A 12 -4.77 3.16 4.22
N THR A 13 -4.53 4.40 4.66
CA THR A 13 -3.53 4.74 5.67
C THR A 13 -4.15 4.83 7.06
N LEU A 14 -5.24 5.58 7.20
CA LEU A 14 -5.84 5.87 8.50
C LEU A 14 -6.42 4.61 9.16
N VAL A 15 -7.09 3.74 8.40
CA VAL A 15 -7.74 2.55 8.96
C VAL A 15 -6.72 1.56 9.54
N PRO A 16 -5.67 1.13 8.80
CA PRO A 16 -4.66 0.25 9.39
C PRO A 16 -3.95 0.86 10.59
N TRP A 17 -3.55 2.13 10.50
CA TRP A 17 -2.86 2.79 11.61
C TRP A 17 -3.73 2.95 12.85
N PHE A 18 -5.04 3.19 12.70
CA PHE A 18 -5.97 3.21 13.82
C PHE A 18 -6.06 1.85 14.52
N LEU A 19 -6.17 0.77 13.75
CA LEU A 19 -6.20 -0.60 14.29
C LEU A 19 -4.87 -1.00 14.93
N PHE A 20 -3.74 -0.57 14.36
CA PHE A 20 -2.42 -0.83 14.93
C PHE A 20 -2.13 0.04 16.15
N ALA A 21 -2.76 1.21 16.29
CA ALA A 21 -2.54 2.12 17.42
C ALA A 21 -2.87 1.44 18.76
N ASP A 22 -3.98 0.71 18.84
CA ASP A 22 -4.36 -0.04 20.05
C ASP A 22 -3.30 -1.09 20.42
N TRP A 23 -2.75 -1.79 19.41
CA TRP A 23 -1.70 -2.78 19.62
C TRP A 23 -0.39 -2.13 20.07
N PHE A 24 0.06 -1.07 19.38
CA PHE A 24 1.30 -0.37 19.74
C PHE A 24 1.20 0.35 21.09
N ALA A 25 0.00 0.80 21.49
CA ALA A 25 -0.23 1.35 22.83
C ALA A 25 -0.06 0.30 23.93
N GLY A 26 -0.47 -0.95 23.68
CA GLY A 26 -0.35 -2.05 24.64
C GLY A 26 1.03 -2.71 24.68
N PHE A 27 1.69 -2.85 23.53
CA PHE A 27 2.92 -3.67 23.37
C PHE A 27 4.17 -2.85 23.03
N GLY A 28 4.04 -1.55 22.77
CA GLY A 28 5.14 -0.70 22.30
C GLY A 28 5.64 -1.09 20.91
N LEU A 29 6.77 -0.51 20.49
CA LEU A 29 7.41 -0.83 19.21
C LEU A 29 8.12 -2.19 19.30
N ALA A 30 7.37 -3.28 19.12
CA ALA A 30 7.86 -4.66 19.19
C ALA A 30 7.65 -5.40 17.85
N PRO A 31 8.52 -5.24 16.84
CA PRO A 31 8.34 -5.85 15.51
C PRO A 31 8.16 -7.38 15.54
N GLN A 32 8.91 -8.06 16.41
CA GLN A 32 8.82 -9.51 16.61
C GLN A 32 7.42 -9.92 17.10
N GLY A 33 6.87 -9.17 18.07
CA GLY A 33 5.54 -9.39 18.62
C GLY A 33 4.44 -9.10 17.60
N PHE A 34 4.63 -8.07 16.76
CA PHE A 34 3.69 -7.73 15.70
C PHE A 34 3.59 -8.85 14.66
N ILE A 35 4.74 -9.41 14.24
CA ILE A 35 4.79 -10.55 13.32
C ILE A 35 4.12 -11.77 13.95
N ALA A 36 4.42 -12.08 15.23
CA ALA A 36 3.77 -13.18 15.92
C ALA A 36 2.24 -13.01 15.99
N ALA A 37 1.75 -11.78 16.23
CA ALA A 37 0.33 -11.46 16.24
C ALA A 37 -0.32 -11.64 14.84
N ALA A 38 0.38 -11.25 13.76
CA ALA A 38 -0.09 -11.42 12.38
C ALA A 38 -0.28 -12.90 11.99
N PHE A 39 0.41 -13.82 12.68
CA PHE A 39 0.31 -15.27 12.48
C PHE A 39 -0.28 -16.01 13.70
N ALA A 40 -1.00 -15.31 14.59
CA ALA A 40 -1.47 -15.88 15.85
C ALA A 40 -2.51 -17.01 15.71
N ASN A 41 -3.22 -17.06 14.58
CA ASN A 41 -4.20 -18.10 14.28
C ASN A 41 -4.33 -18.30 12.76
N SER A 42 -5.08 -19.33 12.32
CA SER A 42 -5.23 -19.68 10.91
C SER A 42 -5.87 -18.57 10.07
N VAL A 43 -6.85 -17.86 10.63
CA VAL A 43 -7.57 -16.78 9.92
C VAL A 43 -6.65 -15.56 9.74
N ALA A 44 -5.99 -15.11 10.81
CA ALA A 44 -5.03 -14.01 10.73
C ALA A 44 -3.86 -14.35 9.79
N SER A 45 -3.34 -15.58 9.89
CA SER A 45 -2.28 -16.07 8.99
C SER A 45 -2.71 -16.04 7.53
N ALA A 46 -3.95 -16.44 7.22
CA ALA A 46 -4.49 -16.44 5.87
C ALA A 46 -4.59 -15.01 5.31
N PHE A 47 -5.12 -14.05 6.09
CA PHE A 47 -5.17 -12.64 5.68
C PHE A 47 -3.79 -12.04 5.50
N THR A 48 -2.84 -12.33 6.40
CA THR A 48 -1.46 -11.87 6.29
C THR A 48 -0.80 -12.40 5.02
N ALA A 49 -0.95 -13.70 4.74
CA ALA A 49 -0.43 -14.33 3.52
C ALA A 49 -1.07 -13.74 2.25
N ASP A 50 -2.39 -13.52 2.24
CA ASP A 50 -3.12 -12.90 1.13
C ASP A 50 -2.57 -11.50 0.81
N VAL A 51 -2.38 -10.65 1.83
CA VAL A 51 -1.80 -9.31 1.66
C VAL A 51 -0.36 -9.36 1.20
N MET A 52 0.46 -10.28 1.72
CA MET A 52 1.86 -10.43 1.30
C MET A 52 1.98 -10.84 -0.18
N ILE A 53 1.21 -11.86 -0.60
CA ILE A 53 1.19 -12.33 -1.98
C ILE A 53 0.68 -11.22 -2.92
N SER A 54 -0.42 -10.56 -2.55
CA SER A 54 -0.98 -9.45 -3.31
C SER A 54 -0.02 -8.27 -3.40
N SER A 55 0.72 -7.97 -2.33
CA SER A 55 1.75 -6.92 -2.33
C SER A 55 2.87 -7.22 -3.30
N LEU A 56 3.38 -8.46 -3.31
CA LEU A 56 4.43 -8.88 -4.24
C LEU A 56 3.96 -8.81 -5.69
N ALA A 57 2.76 -9.35 -5.97
CA ALA A 57 2.16 -9.28 -7.29
C ALA A 57 1.96 -7.83 -7.77
N PHE A 58 1.46 -6.96 -6.88
CA PHE A 58 1.26 -5.54 -7.15
C PHE A 58 2.57 -4.79 -7.39
N LEU A 59 3.62 -5.04 -6.59
CA LEU A 59 4.92 -4.38 -6.79
C LEU A 59 5.54 -4.76 -8.14
N LEU A 60 5.46 -6.03 -8.53
CA LEU A 60 5.94 -6.48 -9.84
C LEU A 60 5.13 -5.86 -10.98
N TRP A 61 3.81 -5.93 -10.90
CA TRP A 61 2.92 -5.38 -11.93
C TRP A 61 3.07 -3.87 -12.06
N SER A 62 3.02 -3.13 -10.95
CA SER A 62 3.10 -1.67 -10.95
C SER A 62 4.46 -1.18 -11.44
N PHE A 63 5.56 -1.91 -11.17
CA PHE A 63 6.87 -1.60 -11.73
C PHE A 63 6.86 -1.66 -13.27
N LEU A 64 6.28 -2.73 -13.83
CA LEU A 64 6.20 -2.91 -15.29
C LEU A 64 5.26 -1.88 -15.91
N ASP A 65 4.07 -1.66 -15.35
CA ASP A 65 3.11 -0.66 -15.82
C ASP A 65 3.70 0.75 -15.73
N ALA A 66 4.44 1.09 -14.66
CA ALA A 66 5.06 2.40 -14.50
C ALA A 66 6.09 2.69 -15.60
N ARG A 67 6.88 1.68 -15.98
CA ARG A 67 7.86 1.81 -17.07
C ARG A 67 7.18 1.96 -18.43
N GLN A 68 6.08 1.25 -18.67
CA GLN A 68 5.33 1.32 -19.93
C GLN A 68 4.56 2.63 -20.08
N MET A 69 3.94 3.11 -18.99
CA MET A 69 3.07 4.28 -18.97
C MET A 69 3.81 5.59 -18.63
N GLY A 70 5.12 5.53 -18.38
CA GLY A 70 5.92 6.70 -18.03
C GLY A 70 5.59 7.31 -16.66
N VAL A 71 5.13 6.48 -15.71
CA VAL A 71 4.71 6.99 -14.39
C VAL A 71 5.92 7.50 -13.60
N ARG A 72 5.98 8.82 -13.40
CA ARG A 72 7.07 9.45 -12.64
C ARG A 72 6.90 9.16 -11.14
N HIS A 73 8.03 9.05 -10.44
CA HIS A 73 8.08 8.84 -8.98
C HIS A 73 7.44 7.54 -8.48
N TRP A 74 7.37 6.49 -9.32
CA TRP A 74 6.90 5.16 -8.89
C TRP A 74 7.59 4.63 -7.62
N TRP A 75 8.85 5.04 -7.39
CA TRP A 75 9.62 4.64 -6.21
C TRP A 75 8.92 4.95 -4.87
N VAL A 76 8.00 5.92 -4.80
CA VAL A 76 7.23 6.23 -3.57
C VAL A 76 6.26 5.10 -3.18
N VAL A 77 5.88 4.25 -4.13
CA VAL A 77 5.04 3.07 -3.89
C VAL A 77 5.74 2.05 -2.99
N LEU A 78 7.07 1.95 -3.06
CA LEU A 78 7.86 1.04 -2.22
C LEU A 78 7.74 1.35 -0.72
N PRO A 79 8.14 2.55 -0.22
CA PRO A 79 7.99 2.87 1.19
C PRO A 79 6.52 2.88 1.62
N ALA A 80 5.57 3.26 0.76
CA ALA A 80 4.15 3.16 1.07
C ALA A 80 3.72 1.71 1.37
N ASN A 81 4.17 0.75 0.56
CA ASN A 81 3.84 -0.66 0.75
C ASN A 81 4.48 -1.25 2.01
N PHE A 82 5.72 -0.88 2.34
CA PHE A 82 6.43 -1.44 3.50
C PHE A 82 6.09 -0.76 4.83
N LEU A 83 5.76 0.54 4.82
CA LEU A 83 5.46 1.29 6.05
C LEU A 83 3.99 1.24 6.44
N VAL A 84 3.09 1.08 5.47
CA VAL A 84 1.64 1.08 5.70
C VAL A 84 1.01 -0.21 5.21
N GLY A 85 1.32 -0.62 3.98
CA GLY A 85 0.77 -1.82 3.36
C GLY A 85 0.20 -1.57 1.97
N LEU A 86 -0.30 -2.66 1.36
CA LEU A 86 -0.93 -2.63 0.04
C LEU A 86 -2.12 -1.67 -0.03
N SER A 87 -2.84 -1.47 1.09
CA SER A 87 -4.00 -0.60 1.21
C SER A 87 -3.71 0.87 0.86
N LEU A 88 -2.49 1.36 1.10
CA LEU A 88 -2.02 2.68 0.64
C LEU A 88 -1.32 2.57 -0.71
N ALA A 89 -0.44 1.58 -0.88
CA ALA A 89 0.44 1.51 -2.04
C ALA A 89 -0.33 1.41 -3.37
N LEU A 90 -1.39 0.60 -3.41
CA LEU A 90 -2.26 0.41 -4.58
C LEU A 90 -2.95 1.73 -4.99
N PRO A 91 -3.77 2.38 -4.15
CA PRO A 91 -4.44 3.61 -4.53
C PRO A 91 -3.46 4.76 -4.80
N LEU A 92 -2.32 4.83 -4.09
CA LEU A 92 -1.29 5.83 -4.36
C LEU A 92 -0.71 5.66 -5.78
N TYR A 93 -0.42 4.44 -6.19
CA TYR A 93 0.06 4.18 -7.55
C TYR A 93 -0.98 4.56 -8.61
N LEU A 94 -2.24 4.20 -8.41
CA LEU A 94 -3.32 4.56 -9.33
C LEU A 94 -3.51 6.08 -9.43
N TRP A 95 -3.33 6.80 -8.32
CA TRP A 95 -3.35 8.27 -8.30
C TRP A 95 -2.19 8.88 -9.12
N LEU A 96 -0.97 8.35 -8.96
CA LEU A 96 0.22 8.80 -9.73
C LEU A 96 0.01 8.53 -11.22
N ARG A 97 -0.45 7.33 -11.57
CA ARG A 97 -0.71 6.90 -12.95
C ARG A 97 -1.75 7.77 -13.64
N GLU A 98 -2.83 8.12 -12.96
CA GLU A 98 -3.86 9.01 -13.51
C GLU A 98 -3.31 10.43 -13.72
N GLY A 99 -2.48 10.94 -12.81
CA GLY A 99 -1.86 12.26 -12.94
C GLY A 99 -0.93 12.41 -14.15
N GLU A 100 -0.38 11.32 -14.66
CA GLU A 100 0.44 11.32 -15.88
C GLU A 100 -0.41 11.26 -17.16
N ARG A 101 -1.60 10.64 -17.10
CA ARG A 101 -2.58 10.64 -18.20
C ARG A 101 -3.22 12.01 -18.42
N ASP A 102 -3.40 12.78 -17.35
CA ASP A 102 -4.03 14.10 -17.39
C ASP A 102 -3.08 15.21 -17.91
N LYS A 103 -1.80 14.90 -18.17
CA LYS A 103 -0.86 15.90 -18.71
C LYS A 103 -1.24 16.25 -20.15
N PRO A 104 -1.35 17.54 -20.50
CA PRO A 104 -1.59 17.93 -21.88
C PRO A 104 -0.45 17.40 -22.75
N VAL A 105 -0.80 16.77 -23.87
CA VAL A 105 0.17 16.38 -24.89
C VAL A 105 0.91 17.66 -25.29
N SER A 106 2.20 17.76 -24.95
CA SER A 106 3.02 18.88 -25.40
C SER A 106 3.06 18.83 -26.92
N ALA A 107 2.36 19.77 -27.56
CA ALA A 107 2.32 19.97 -29.01
C ALA A 107 3.67 20.48 -29.53
#